data_AF-A0A5C5WUG1-F1
#
_entry.id   AF-A0A5C5WUG1-F1
#
_cell.length_a   1.000
_cell.length_b   1.000
_cell.length_c   1.000
_cell.angle_alpha   90.00
_cell.angle_beta   90.00
_cell.angle_gamma   90.00
#
_symmetry.space_group_name_H-M   'P 1'
#
loop_
_entity.id
_entity.type
_entity.pdbx_description
1 polymer ?
#
loop_
_entity_poly.entity_id
_entity_poly.type
_entity_poly.pdbx_seq_one_letter_code
_entity_poly.pdbx_strand_id
1 'polypeptide(L)' 'MSSGWYYMCTGWLRKGRRVGPISEADLLLRIDQGKIVPETLLQSMKTKGKWVPMSSIGPAMNRWKKSHPGSEESA' A
#
# COMPACT_ATOMS: atom_id res chain seq x y z
N MET A 1 -18.48 10.08 -3.54
CA MET A 1 -17.13 10.68 -3.53
C MET A 1 -16.10 9.56 -3.44
N SER A 2 -15.26 9.35 -4.46
CA SER A 2 -14.19 8.34 -4.37
C SER A 2 -13.09 8.85 -3.45
N SER A 3 -12.75 8.09 -2.41
CA SER A 3 -11.63 8.43 -1.53
C SER A 3 -10.32 8.08 -2.22
N GLY A 4 -9.55 9.07 -2.66
CA GLY A 4 -8.23 8.85 -3.23
C GLY A 4 -7.24 8.31 -2.19
N TRP A 5 -6.35 7.43 -2.63
CA TRP A 5 -5.28 6.86 -1.81
C TRP A 5 -3.93 7.50 -2.14
N TYR A 6 -3.08 7.64 -1.14
CA TYR A 6 -1.69 7.99 -1.28
C TYR A 6 -0.82 6.88 -0.68
N TYR A 7 0.38 6.69 -1.23
CA TYR A 7 1.39 5.80 -0.67
C TYR A 7 2.77 6.45 -0.67
N MET A 8 3.65 6.01 0.24
CA MET A 8 5.05 6.42 0.27
C MET A 8 5.90 5.44 -0.52
N CYS A 9 6.57 5.93 -1.57
CA CYS A 9 7.51 5.17 -2.38
C CYS A 9 8.94 5.53 -1.97
N THR A 10 9.79 4.53 -1.74
CA THR A 10 11.23 4.70 -1.52
C THR A 10 11.95 4.57 -2.86
N GLY A 11 12.48 5.70 -3.37
CA GLY A 11 13.30 5.70 -4.58
C GLY A 11 14.79 5.42 -4.29
N TRP A 12 15.57 5.29 -5.37
CA TRP A 12 17.03 5.06 -5.34
C TRP A 12 17.80 6.07 -4.48
N LEU A 13 17.27 7.29 -4.28
CA LEU A 13 17.92 8.34 -3.49
C LEU A 13 17.47 8.41 -2.01
N ARG A 14 17.01 7.30 -1.40
CA ARG A 14 16.56 7.19 0.01
C ARG A 14 15.50 8.21 0.49
N LYS A 15 15.02 9.10 -0.39
CA LYS A 15 13.99 10.09 -0.08
C LYS A 15 12.62 9.47 -0.35
N GLY A 16 11.82 9.35 0.71
CA GLY A 16 10.42 8.92 0.59
C GLY A 16 9.63 9.94 -0.23
N ARG A 17 9.01 9.49 -1.32
CA ARG A 17 8.12 10.31 -2.15
C ARG A 17 6.67 9.91 -1.92
N ARG A 18 5.82 10.88 -1.63
CA ARG A 18 4.36 10.71 -1.66
C ARG A 18 3.88 10.54 -3.10
N VAL A 19 3.12 9.49 -3.37
CA VAL A 19 2.48 9.22 -4.67
C VAL A 19 0.97 9.15 -4.49
N GLY A 20 0.21 9.91 -5.28
CA GLY A 20 -1.25 9.95 -5.25
C GLY A 20 -1.83 11.35 -5.53
N PRO A 21 -3.16 11.52 -5.50
CA PRO A 21 -4.14 10.47 -5.18
C PRO A 21 -4.28 9.44 -6.32
N ILE A 22 -4.40 8.17 -5.97
CA ILE A 22 -4.75 7.08 -6.90
C ILE A 22 -6.09 6.47 -6.53
N SER A 23 -6.73 5.80 -7.49
CA SER A 23 -7.96 5.07 -7.24
C SER A 23 -7.70 3.84 -6.33
N GLU A 24 -8.75 3.30 -5.71
CA GLU A 24 -8.64 2.05 -4.96
C GLU A 24 -8.26 0.88 -5.88
N ALA A 25 -8.78 0.84 -7.11
CA ALA A 25 -8.38 -0.17 -8.10
C ALA A 25 -6.88 -0.09 -8.44
N ASP A 26 -6.35 1.13 -8.60
CA ASP A 26 -4.92 1.37 -8.84
C ASP A 26 -4.03 0.97 -7.67
N LEU A 27 -4.49 1.24 -6.44
CA LEU A 27 -3.80 0.83 -5.22
C LEU A 27 -3.67 -0.69 -5.20
N LEU A 28 -4.78 -1.38 -5.44
CA LEU A 28 -4.84 -2.83 -5.39
C LEU A 28 -4.02 -3.48 -6.52
N LEU A 29 -4.02 -2.90 -7.72
CA LEU A 29 -3.14 -3.33 -8.81
C LEU A 29 -1.65 -3.21 -8.43
N ARG A 30 -1.27 -2.16 -7.71
CA ARG A 30 0.12 -1.96 -7.25
C ARG A 30 0.52 -2.93 -6.13
N ILE A 31 -0.43 -3.29 -5.26
CA ILE A 31 -0.28 -4.37 -4.27
C ILE A 31 0.00 -5.67 -5.02
N ASP A 32 -0.83 -6.05 -6.00
CA ASP A 32 -0.65 -7.29 -6.77
C ASP A 32 0.67 -7.32 -7.57
N GLN A 33 1.19 -6.16 -7.96
CA GLN A 33 2.49 -6.04 -8.66
C GLN A 33 3.70 -6.06 -7.72
N GLY A 34 3.52 -6.20 -6.40
CA GLY A 34 4.63 -6.13 -5.44
C GLY A 34 5.18 -4.71 -5.20
N LYS A 35 4.57 -3.66 -5.77
CA LYS A 35 5.04 -2.27 -5.64
C LYS A 35 4.66 -1.62 -4.31
N ILE A 36 3.62 -2.15 -3.66
CA ILE A 36 3.16 -1.75 -2.35
C ILE A 36 3.18 -3.00 -1.48
N VAL A 37 4.15 -3.05 -0.58
CA VAL A 37 4.41 -4.14 0.37
C VAL A 37 3.80 -3.84 1.75
N PRO A 38 3.69 -4.81 2.67
CA PRO A 38 3.07 -4.61 4.00
C PRO A 38 3.58 -3.41 4.81
N GLU A 39 4.85 -3.04 4.67
CA GLU A 39 5.50 -1.93 5.36
C GLU A 39 5.22 -0.57 4.70
N THR A 40 4.65 -0.56 3.49
CA THR A 40 4.38 0.66 2.74
C THR A 40 3.36 1.52 3.47
N LEU A 41 3.70 2.78 3.75
CA LEU A 41 2.77 3.72 4.38
C LEU A 41 1.71 4.17 3.38
N LEU A 42 0.44 4.01 3.76
CA LEU A 42 -0.75 4.41 3.01
C LEU A 42 -1.53 5.50 3.75
N GLN A 43 -2.19 6.38 3.01
CA GLN A 43 -3.05 7.42 3.54
C GLN A 43 -4.30 7.59 2.65
N SER A 44 -5.47 7.72 3.26
CA SER A 44 -6.70 8.12 2.58
C SER A 44 -7.70 8.70 3.58
N MET A 45 -8.89 9.08 3.10
CA MET A 45 -10.01 9.40 4.00
C MET A 45 -10.39 8.21 4.89
N LYS A 46 -10.23 6.97 4.40
CA LYS A 46 -10.50 5.75 5.19
C LYS A 46 -9.51 5.57 6.34
N THR A 47 -8.31 6.14 6.25
CA THR A 47 -7.31 6.17 7.33
C THR A 47 -7.41 7.45 8.18
N LYS A 48 -8.50 8.22 8.06
CA LYS A 48 -8.69 9.53 8.72
C LYS A 48 -7.54 10.51 8.44
N GLY A 49 -6.94 10.42 7.25
CA GLY A 49 -5.79 11.24 6.86
C GLY A 49 -4.48 10.87 7.57
N LYS A 50 -4.41 9.75 8.29
CA LYS A 50 -3.16 9.28 8.90
C LYS A 50 -2.38 8.38 7.94
N TRP A 51 -1.06 8.45 8.01
CA TRP A 51 -0.15 7.50 7.38
C TRP A 51 -0.09 6.24 8.24
N VAL A 52 -0.47 5.10 7.68
CA VAL A 52 -0.47 3.80 8.36
C VAL A 52 0.16 2.75 7.46
N PRO A 53 0.87 1.75 7.99
CA PRO A 53 1.43 0.67 7.17
C PRO A 53 0.31 -0.13 6.50
N MET A 54 0.53 -0.62 5.28
CA MET A 54 -0.44 -1.45 4.55
C MET A 54 -0.88 -2.67 5.37
N SER A 55 0.02 -3.26 6.16
CA SER A 55 -0.28 -4.37 7.07
C SER A 55 -1.40 -4.09 8.08
N SER A 56 -1.62 -2.82 8.43
CA SER A 56 -2.73 -2.42 9.32
C SER A 56 -4.09 -2.32 8.61
N ILE A 57 -4.11 -2.39 7.27
CA ILE A 57 -5.32 -2.32 6.46
C ILE A 57 -5.73 -3.74 6.07
N GLY A 58 -6.67 -4.33 6.82
CA GLY A 58 -7.11 -5.72 6.65
C GLY A 58 -7.44 -6.13 5.20
N PRO A 59 -8.28 -5.39 4.46
CA PRO A 59 -8.58 -5.72 3.07
C PRO A 59 -7.37 -5.71 2.12
N ALA A 60 -6.44 -4.78 2.33
CA ALA A 60 -5.21 -4.69 1.54
C ALA A 60 -4.26 -5.85 1.86
N MET A 61 -4.09 -6.17 3.14
CA MET A 61 -3.26 -7.29 3.58
C MET A 61 -3.81 -8.64 3.10
N ASN A 62 -5.13 -8.83 3.15
CA ASN A 62 -5.77 -10.04 2.63
C ASN A 62 -5.56 -10.20 1.12
N ARG A 63 -5.52 -9.09 0.36
CA ARG A 63 -5.21 -9.14 -1.07
C ARG A 63 -3.75 -9.49 -1.31
N TRP A 64 -2.82 -8.84 -0.59
CA TRP A 64 -1.40 -9.15 -0.65
C TRP A 64 -1.11 -10.64 -0.45
N LYS A 65 -1.66 -11.24 0.62
CA LYS A 65 -1.49 -12.67 0.92
C LYS A 65 -2.02 -13.58 -0.18
N LYS A 66 -3.10 -13.18 -0.87
CA LYS A 66 -3.65 -13.94 -2.00
C LYS A 66 -2.80 -13.83 -3.27
N SER A 67 -2.23 -12.66 -3.55
CA SER A 67 -1.38 -12.44 -4.74
C SER A 67 0.08 -12.86 -4.55
N HIS A 68 0.54 -13.05 -3.30
CA HIS A 68 1.93 -13.39 -2.96
C HIS A 68 2.05 -14.62 -2.03
N PRO A 69 1.52 -15.80 -2.40
CA PRO A 69 1.65 -17.03 -1.62
C PRO A 69 3.11 -17.50 -1.64
N GLY A 70 3.87 -17.21 -0.58
CA GLY A 70 5.30 -17.51 -0.49
C GLY A 70 6.14 -16.40 0.15
N SER A 71 5.56 -15.20 0.32
CA SER A 71 6.22 -14.09 1.01
C SER A 71 6.17 -14.18 2.55
N GLU A 72 5.61 -15.26 3.11
CA GLU A 72 5.62 -15.58 4.55
C GLU A 72 6.84 -16.41 4.99
N GLU A 73 7.78 -16.75 4.08
CA GLU A 73 8.95 -17.58 4.39
C GLU A 73 10.24 -16.75 4.41
N SER A 74 10.46 -15.98 5.48
CA SER A 74 11.76 -15.47 5.96
C SER A 74 11.53 -14.55 7.18
N ALA A 75 11.31 -15.13 8.36
CA ALA A 75 11.51 -14.45 9.64
C ALA A 75 12.04 -15.47 10.66
#